data_AF-A0A844MV83-F1
#
_entry.id   AF-A0A844MV83-F1
#
_cell.length_a   1.000
_cell.length_b   1.000
_cell.length_c   1.000
_cell.angle_alpha   90.00
_cell.angle_beta   90.00
_cell.angle_gamma   90.00
#
_symmetry.space_group_name_H-M   'P 1'
#
loop_
_entity.id
_entity.type
_entity.pdbx_description
1 polymer ?
#
loop_
_entity_poly.entity_id
_entity_poly.type
_entity_poly.pdbx_seq_one_letter_code
_entity_poly.pdbx_strand_id
1 'polypeptide(L)'
;MSPTGVDSQLRTIINGIKSYDTDSRQVVAVLSVYRDSLKQIFNTLEKSFSGIKSYLSAVNYFLQGKQIIYAENLNSINSLIQIRFEDDSLYNGLSALSSGERQIITLIYAATNMSKQQLVLIDEPEISLHIDWQRELLQKMSEQLPNHQIIACTHSPTVGADYEDCLQELNLKPTNKNNWYKDSDIEKIFEYLEDNSTENELEI
;
A
#
# COMPACT_ATOMS: atom_id res chain seq x y z
N MET A 1 30.24 0.56 -7.34
CA MET A 1 30.00 1.96 -7.75
C MET A 1 30.03 2.83 -6.50
N SER A 2 30.76 3.93 -6.55
CA SER A 2 31.21 4.70 -5.39
C SER A 2 30.11 5.62 -4.83
N PRO A 3 29.93 5.74 -3.50
CA PRO A 3 28.98 6.68 -2.90
C PRO A 3 29.63 8.07 -2.83
N THR A 4 29.91 8.69 -3.98
CA THR A 4 30.85 9.83 -4.08
C THR A 4 30.19 11.11 -4.58
N GLY A 5 29.37 11.71 -3.73
CA GLY A 5 28.98 13.12 -3.91
C GLY A 5 28.82 13.81 -2.57
N VAL A 6 27.81 13.37 -1.82
CA VAL A 6 27.41 14.04 -0.57
C VAL A 6 28.38 13.75 0.57
N ASP A 7 28.84 12.50 0.74
CA ASP A 7 29.73 12.13 1.86
C ASP A 7 31.14 12.76 1.74
N SER A 8 31.64 12.90 0.51
CA SER A 8 32.88 13.63 0.22
C SER A 8 32.77 15.14 0.47
N GLN A 9 31.63 15.74 0.13
CA GLN A 9 31.37 17.16 0.38
C GLN A 9 31.25 17.44 1.88
N LEU A 10 30.55 16.58 2.62
CA LEU A 10 30.43 16.69 4.09
C LEU A 10 31.80 16.55 4.77
N ARG A 11 32.64 15.59 4.35
CA ARG A 11 34.00 15.44 4.90
C ARG A 11 34.88 16.66 4.64
N THR A 12 34.73 17.30 3.48
CA THR A 12 35.49 18.50 3.12
C THR A 12 35.09 19.70 3.99
N ILE A 13 33.78 19.90 4.21
CA ILE A 13 33.26 20.95 5.09
C ILE A 13 33.70 20.72 6.54
N ILE A 14 33.60 19.48 7.04
CA ILE A 14 34.05 19.10 8.38
C ILE A 14 35.55 19.38 8.58
N ASN A 15 36.37 19.08 7.57
CA ASN A 15 37.81 19.34 7.64
C ASN A 15 38.15 20.84 7.56
N GLY A 16 37.40 21.63 6.81
CA GLY A 16 37.56 23.10 6.77
C GLY A 16 37.11 23.81 8.06
N ILE A 17 36.19 23.22 8.83
CA ILE A 17 35.76 23.75 10.13
C ILE A 17 36.83 23.51 11.21
N LYS A 18 37.59 22.41 11.11
CA LYS A 18 38.70 22.11 12.05
C LYS A 18 39.85 23.11 11.99
N SER A 19 39.98 23.88 10.91
CA SER A 19 41.06 24.87 10.73
C SER A 19 40.73 26.27 11.25
N TYR A 20 39.52 26.53 11.77
CA TYR A 20 39.14 27.83 12.32
C TYR A 20 39.33 27.88 13.85
N ASP A 21 40.31 28.67 14.27
CA ASP A 21 40.57 29.03 15.67
C ASP A 21 39.71 30.25 16.05
N THR A 22 38.45 30.02 16.37
CA THR A 22 37.61 31.02 17.06
C THR A 22 36.60 30.28 17.92
N ASP A 23 36.70 30.50 19.24
CA ASP A 23 35.80 30.06 20.31
C ASP A 23 34.98 28.81 19.94
N SER A 24 35.70 27.70 19.72
CA SER A 24 35.20 26.48 19.06
C SER A 24 33.92 25.94 19.69
N ARG A 25 33.62 26.32 20.94
CA ARG A 25 32.37 25.99 21.64
C ARG A 25 31.14 26.58 20.97
N GLN A 26 31.17 27.83 20.50
CA GLN A 26 30.01 28.48 19.89
C GLN A 26 29.71 27.90 18.50
N VAL A 27 30.73 27.68 17.68
CA VAL A 27 30.59 27.04 16.36
C VAL A 27 30.15 25.59 16.49
N VAL A 28 30.74 24.83 17.41
CA VAL A 28 30.31 23.45 17.70
C VAL A 28 28.89 23.42 18.26
N ALA A 29 28.49 24.39 19.09
CA ALA A 29 27.12 24.50 19.58
C ALA A 29 26.13 24.74 18.43
N VAL A 30 26.38 25.71 17.55
CA VAL A 30 25.52 25.99 16.39
C VAL A 30 25.43 24.78 15.45
N LEU A 31 26.55 24.13 15.15
CA LEU A 31 26.57 22.91 14.31
C LEU A 31 25.86 21.73 14.98
N SER A 32 25.94 21.62 16.31
CA SER A 32 25.25 20.58 17.06
C SER A 32 23.74 20.76 17.01
N VAL A 33 23.25 22.01 17.18
CA VAL A 33 21.83 22.36 17.04
C VAL A 33 21.35 22.03 15.63
N TYR A 34 22.10 22.45 14.61
CA TYR A 34 21.75 22.17 13.21
C TYR A 34 21.69 20.67 12.91
N ARG A 35 22.70 19.89 13.35
CA ARG A 35 22.73 18.43 13.21
C ARG A 35 21.52 17.79 13.89
N ASP A 36 21.17 18.24 15.09
CA ASP A 36 20.07 17.66 15.84
C ASP A 36 18.71 17.97 15.20
N SER A 37 18.54 19.18 14.61
CA SER A 37 17.39 19.49 13.75
C SER A 37 17.32 18.62 12.50
N LEU A 38 18.45 18.40 11.80
CA LEU A 38 18.49 17.50 10.64
C LEU A 38 18.11 16.07 11.02
N LYS A 39 18.56 15.57 12.17
CA LYS A 39 18.16 14.27 12.69
C LYS A 39 16.66 14.19 12.96
N GLN A 40 16.05 15.24 13.53
CA GLN A 40 14.61 15.27 13.74
C GLN A 40 13.82 15.25 12.44
N ILE A 41 14.25 16.04 11.45
CA ILE A 41 13.64 16.03 10.11
C ILE A 41 13.75 14.63 9.50
N PHE A 42 14.95 14.04 9.51
CA PHE A 42 15.18 12.70 8.98
C PHE A 42 14.31 11.64 9.66
N ASN A 43 14.26 11.63 11.00
CA ASN A 43 13.42 10.70 11.77
C ASN A 43 11.92 10.88 11.45
N THR A 44 11.48 12.11 11.23
CA THR A 44 10.09 12.41 10.85
C THR A 44 9.81 11.86 9.46
N LEU A 45 10.70 12.10 8.49
CA LEU A 45 10.59 11.56 7.14
C LEU A 45 10.60 10.03 7.13
N GLU A 46 11.51 9.39 7.86
CA GLU A 46 11.55 7.92 7.95
C GLU A 46 10.24 7.33 8.47
N LYS A 47 9.66 7.93 9.50
CA LYS A 47 8.35 7.52 10.03
C LYS A 47 7.25 7.71 8.99
N SER A 48 7.21 8.86 8.31
CA SER A 48 6.21 9.14 7.28
C SER A 48 6.31 8.19 6.08
N PHE A 49 7.51 7.79 5.69
CA PHE A 49 7.73 6.86 4.56
C PHE A 49 7.68 5.38 4.96
N SER A 50 7.60 5.05 6.25
CA SER A 50 7.61 3.66 6.73
C SER A 50 6.48 2.81 6.14
N GLY A 51 5.26 3.37 6.05
CA GLY A 51 4.11 2.69 5.45
C GLY A 51 4.34 2.37 3.97
N ILE A 52 4.91 3.31 3.22
CA ILE A 52 5.19 3.09 1.80
C ILE A 52 6.33 2.07 1.62
N LYS A 53 7.35 2.09 2.48
CA LYS A 53 8.41 1.06 2.49
C LYS A 53 7.83 -0.34 2.77
N SER A 54 6.93 -0.46 3.75
CA SER A 54 6.25 -1.71 4.07
C SER A 54 5.42 -2.21 2.88
N TYR A 55 4.61 -1.32 2.31
CA TYR A 55 3.81 -1.61 1.12
C TYR A 55 4.68 -2.11 -0.05
N LEU A 56 5.75 -1.39 -0.39
CA LEU A 56 6.66 -1.81 -1.46
C LEU A 56 7.34 -3.14 -1.15
N SER A 57 7.72 -3.40 0.11
CA SER A 57 8.29 -4.70 0.47
C SER A 57 7.28 -5.85 0.30
N ALA A 58 6.01 -5.62 0.64
CA ALA A 58 4.95 -6.62 0.49
C ALA A 58 4.64 -6.89 -0.98
N VAL A 59 4.59 -5.85 -1.81
CA VAL A 59 4.39 -5.99 -3.25
C VAL A 59 5.59 -6.68 -3.91
N ASN A 60 6.81 -6.22 -3.64
CA ASN A 60 8.02 -6.76 -4.25
C ASN A 60 8.26 -8.23 -3.89
N TYR A 61 7.72 -8.71 -2.76
CA TYR A 61 7.72 -10.12 -2.42
C TYR A 61 7.03 -10.99 -3.50
N PHE A 62 5.92 -10.50 -4.06
CA PHE A 62 5.21 -11.21 -5.12
C PHE A 62 5.78 -10.94 -6.51
N LEU A 63 6.68 -9.97 -6.70
CA LEU A 63 7.24 -9.69 -8.01
C LEU A 63 8.44 -10.61 -8.29
N GLN A 64 8.20 -11.77 -8.90
CA GLN A 64 9.27 -12.70 -9.26
C GLN A 64 10.16 -12.11 -10.36
N GLY A 65 11.44 -11.94 -10.05
CA GLY A 65 12.45 -11.39 -10.97
C GLY A 65 12.26 -9.91 -11.33
N LYS A 66 11.40 -9.20 -10.59
CA LYS A 66 11.13 -7.76 -10.78
C LYS A 66 11.07 -7.07 -9.43
N GLN A 67 11.44 -5.80 -9.38
CA GLN A 67 11.33 -4.98 -8.19
C GLN A 67 10.86 -3.59 -8.55
N ILE A 68 9.83 -3.11 -7.86
CA ILE A 68 9.40 -1.72 -7.93
C ILE A 68 10.37 -0.87 -7.10
N ILE A 69 10.95 0.13 -7.75
CA ILE A 69 11.86 1.10 -7.14
C ILE A 69 11.41 2.53 -7.46
N TYR A 70 11.87 3.46 -6.63
CA TYR A 70 11.72 4.89 -6.92
C TYR A 70 12.76 5.33 -7.93
N ALA A 71 12.37 6.28 -8.76
CA ALA A 71 13.28 6.89 -9.71
C ALA A 71 14.24 7.87 -8.98
N GLU A 72 15.55 7.63 -9.05
CA GLU A 72 16.56 8.46 -8.36
C GLU A 72 16.75 9.85 -9.02
N ASN A 73 16.38 10.01 -10.29
CA ASN A 73 16.57 11.24 -11.05
C ASN A 73 15.26 11.78 -11.60
N LEU A 74 14.63 12.70 -10.88
CA LEU A 74 13.34 13.31 -11.26
C LEU A 74 13.40 14.17 -12.53
N ASN A 75 14.59 14.52 -13.04
CA ASN A 75 14.75 15.47 -14.14
C ASN A 75 14.61 14.85 -15.55
N SER A 76 14.45 13.53 -15.67
CA SER A 76 14.46 12.85 -16.99
C SER A 76 13.40 11.77 -17.17
N ILE A 77 12.37 11.72 -16.32
CA ILE A 77 11.49 10.55 -16.27
C ILE A 77 10.02 10.96 -16.24
N ASN A 78 9.23 10.32 -17.11
CA ASN A 78 7.76 10.49 -17.17
C ASN A 78 7.02 9.79 -16.00
N SER A 79 7.73 9.07 -15.13
CA SER A 79 7.17 8.29 -14.02
C SER A 79 8.09 8.33 -12.81
N LEU A 80 7.51 8.50 -11.63
CA LEU A 80 8.21 8.45 -10.33
C LEU A 80 8.59 7.00 -9.94
N ILE A 81 8.01 6.02 -10.63
CA ILE A 81 8.16 4.60 -10.36
C ILE A 81 8.83 3.91 -11.55
N GLN A 82 9.80 3.06 -11.24
CA GLN A 82 10.51 2.20 -12.20
C GLN A 82 10.46 0.74 -11.73
N ILE A 83 10.57 -0.17 -12.70
CA ILE A 83 10.71 -1.60 -12.47
C ILE A 83 12.15 -1.98 -12.79
N ARG A 84 12.84 -2.57 -11.83
CA ARG A 84 14.14 -3.20 -11.99
C ARG A 84 13.96 -4.69 -12.22
N PHE A 85 14.59 -5.23 -13.25
CA PHE A 85 14.64 -6.66 -13.52
C PHE A 85 15.93 -7.28 -12.94
N GLU A 86 16.02 -8.62 -12.93
CA GLU A 86 17.22 -9.34 -12.44
C GLU A 86 18.51 -9.00 -13.20
N ASP A 87 18.40 -8.62 -14.47
CA ASP A 87 19.51 -8.19 -15.32
C ASP A 87 19.91 -6.72 -15.10
N ASP A 88 19.36 -6.08 -14.06
CA ASP A 88 19.53 -4.67 -13.70
C ASP A 88 18.98 -3.70 -14.76
N SER A 89 18.19 -4.19 -15.72
CA SER A 89 17.47 -3.33 -16.66
C SER A 89 16.36 -2.56 -15.94
N LEU A 90 16.18 -1.31 -16.33
CA LEU A 90 15.19 -0.40 -15.76
C LEU A 90 14.10 -0.09 -16.79
N TYR A 91 12.85 -0.27 -16.37
CA TYR A 91 11.68 0.09 -17.17
C TYR A 91 10.85 1.15 -16.46
N ASN A 92 10.41 2.16 -17.22
CA ASN A 92 9.64 3.27 -16.67
C ASN A 92 8.15 2.95 -16.62
N GLY A 93 7.54 3.12 -15.43
CA GLY A 93 6.11 2.88 -15.21
C GLY A 93 5.77 1.42 -14.93
N LEU A 94 4.47 1.12 -14.84
CA LEU A 94 3.93 -0.18 -14.41
C LEU A 94 3.54 -1.12 -15.55
N SER A 95 3.70 -0.71 -16.81
CA SER A 95 3.27 -1.50 -17.98
C SER A 95 4.08 -2.77 -18.21
N ALA A 96 5.27 -2.90 -17.61
CA ALA A 96 6.06 -4.13 -17.64
C ALA A 96 5.58 -5.20 -16.63
N LEU A 97 4.58 -4.88 -15.80
CA LEU A 97 3.97 -5.84 -14.90
C LEU A 97 2.89 -6.66 -15.59
N SER A 98 2.81 -7.94 -15.22
CA SER A 98 1.74 -8.84 -15.63
C SER A 98 0.40 -8.40 -15.03
N SER A 99 -0.71 -8.92 -15.57
CA SER A 99 -2.03 -8.64 -15.01
C SER A 99 -2.15 -9.06 -13.54
N GLY A 100 -1.64 -10.23 -13.17
CA GLY A 100 -1.64 -10.71 -11.78
C GLY A 100 -0.80 -9.85 -10.85
N GLU A 101 0.39 -9.42 -11.29
CA GLU A 101 1.25 -8.51 -10.52
C GLU A 101 0.55 -7.16 -10.26
N ARG A 102 -0.10 -6.58 -11.28
CA ARG A 102 -0.87 -5.34 -11.13
C ARG A 102 -2.07 -5.53 -10.21
N GLN A 103 -2.70 -6.70 -10.24
CA GLN A 103 -3.81 -7.02 -9.36
C GLN A 103 -3.36 -7.07 -7.89
N ILE A 104 -2.23 -7.71 -7.58
CA ILE A 104 -1.66 -7.73 -6.22
C ILE A 104 -1.36 -6.32 -5.73
N ILE A 105 -0.73 -5.50 -6.56
CA ILE A 105 -0.45 -4.08 -6.26
C ILE A 105 -1.74 -3.36 -5.89
N THR A 106 -2.76 -3.50 -6.73
CA THR A 106 -4.05 -2.83 -6.53
C THR A 106 -4.75 -3.34 -5.28
N LEU A 107 -4.72 -4.65 -5.03
CA LEU A 107 -5.36 -5.29 -3.88
C LEU A 107 -4.71 -4.86 -2.56
N ILE A 108 -3.39 -4.97 -2.45
CA ILE A 108 -2.65 -4.55 -1.25
C ILE A 108 -2.82 -3.04 -1.04
N TYR A 109 -2.79 -2.24 -2.10
CA TYR A 109 -3.00 -0.79 -2.01
C TYR A 109 -4.41 -0.47 -1.48
N ALA A 110 -5.45 -1.10 -2.03
CA ALA A 110 -6.82 -0.89 -1.58
C ALA A 110 -6.98 -1.29 -0.12
N ALA A 111 -6.44 -2.45 0.26
CA ALA A 111 -6.54 -2.96 1.62
C ALA A 111 -5.79 -2.08 2.64
N THR A 112 -4.65 -1.49 2.27
CA THR A 112 -3.82 -0.64 3.16
C THR A 112 -4.22 0.83 3.21
N ASN A 113 -4.60 1.44 2.08
CA ASN A 113 -4.85 2.89 2.00
C ASN A 113 -6.33 3.26 1.96
N MET A 114 -7.22 2.33 1.60
CA MET A 114 -8.65 2.63 1.49
C MET A 114 -9.45 2.11 2.70
N SER A 115 -8.90 1.20 3.50
CA SER A 115 -9.54 0.74 4.72
C SER A 115 -9.25 1.69 5.90
N LYS A 116 -10.14 2.66 6.12
CA LYS A 116 -10.21 3.37 7.43
C LYS A 116 -10.85 2.49 8.51
N GLN A 117 -11.58 1.47 8.07
CA GLN A 117 -12.34 0.53 8.88
C GLN A 117 -11.56 -0.77 9.00
N GLN A 118 -11.62 -1.41 10.16
CA GLN A 118 -10.89 -2.65 10.48
C GLN A 118 -11.47 -3.89 9.79
N LEU A 119 -12.20 -3.75 8.68
CA LEU A 119 -12.80 -4.87 7.92
C LEU A 119 -12.50 -4.71 6.44
N VAL A 120 -11.92 -5.76 5.84
CA VAL A 120 -11.62 -5.87 4.42
C VAL A 120 -12.40 -7.06 3.86
N LEU A 121 -13.26 -6.80 2.89
CA LEU A 121 -13.97 -7.83 2.13
C LEU A 121 -13.35 -7.96 0.75
N ILE A 122 -13.01 -9.18 0.35
CA ILE A 122 -12.36 -9.46 -0.94
C ILE A 122 -13.13 -10.56 -1.63
N ASP A 123 -13.45 -10.35 -2.90
CA ASP A 123 -14.07 -11.37 -3.75
C ASP A 123 -13.05 -11.85 -4.78
N GLU A 124 -12.91 -13.17 -4.89
CA GLU A 124 -12.00 -13.86 -5.82
C GLU A 124 -10.57 -13.27 -5.84
N PRO A 125 -9.89 -13.19 -4.68
CA PRO A 125 -8.54 -12.63 -4.57
C PRO A 125 -7.51 -13.35 -5.47
N GLU A 126 -7.76 -14.59 -5.87
CA GLU A 126 -6.89 -15.45 -6.65
C GLU A 126 -6.88 -15.19 -8.16
N ILE A 127 -7.79 -14.36 -8.68
CA ILE A 127 -7.92 -14.16 -10.13
C ILE A 127 -6.56 -13.77 -10.71
N SER A 128 -6.13 -14.45 -11.78
CA SER A 128 -4.85 -14.19 -12.47
C SER A 128 -3.57 -14.40 -11.64
N LEU A 129 -3.63 -15.03 -10.45
CA LEU A 129 -2.46 -15.32 -9.61
C LEU A 129 -1.94 -16.75 -9.77
N HIS A 130 -0.62 -16.92 -9.65
CA HIS A 130 0.01 -18.24 -9.59
C HIS A 130 -0.32 -18.96 -8.27
N ILE A 131 -0.28 -20.29 -8.27
CA ILE A 131 -0.73 -21.12 -7.14
C ILE A 131 0.04 -20.84 -5.83
N ASP A 132 1.33 -20.53 -5.92
CA ASP A 132 2.16 -20.20 -4.77
C ASP A 132 1.71 -18.89 -4.13
N TRP A 133 1.37 -17.89 -4.96
CA TRP A 133 0.90 -16.59 -4.47
C TRP A 133 -0.48 -16.71 -3.84
N GLN A 134 -1.35 -17.58 -4.34
CA GLN A 134 -2.68 -17.81 -3.75
C GLN A 134 -2.57 -18.26 -2.29
N ARG A 135 -1.60 -19.14 -1.97
CA ARG A 135 -1.36 -19.62 -0.60
C ARG A 135 -0.83 -18.51 0.30
N GLU A 136 0.13 -17.75 -0.19
CA GLU A 136 0.83 -16.74 0.61
C GLU A 136 0.07 -15.40 0.71
N LEU A 137 -0.96 -15.20 -0.11
CA LEU A 137 -1.68 -13.93 -0.22
C LEU A 137 -2.32 -13.50 1.09
N LEU A 138 -3.17 -14.35 1.68
CA LEU A 138 -3.87 -14.00 2.91
C LEU A 138 -2.90 -13.77 4.08
N GLN A 139 -1.84 -14.58 4.16
CA GLN A 139 -0.79 -14.39 5.15
C GLN A 139 -0.13 -13.01 5.00
N LYS A 140 0.34 -12.66 3.80
CA LYS A 140 1.00 -11.38 3.56
C LYS A 140 0.06 -10.20 3.76
N MET A 141 -1.22 -10.33 3.40
CA MET A 141 -2.22 -9.31 3.68
C MET A 141 -2.44 -9.13 5.19
N SER A 142 -2.50 -10.22 5.96
CA SER A 142 -2.63 -10.14 7.42
C SER A 142 -1.39 -9.49 8.08
N GLU A 143 -0.19 -9.77 7.58
CA GLU A 143 1.06 -9.15 8.04
C GLU A 143 1.08 -7.64 7.76
N GLN A 144 0.56 -7.20 6.60
CA GLN A 144 0.46 -5.78 6.26
C GLN A 144 -0.67 -5.06 7.01
N LEU A 145 -1.69 -5.80 7.45
CA LEU A 145 -2.91 -5.27 8.06
C LEU A 145 -3.17 -5.90 9.44
N PRO A 146 -2.25 -5.76 10.41
CA PRO A 146 -2.32 -6.49 11.67
C PRO A 146 -3.57 -6.18 12.51
N ASN A 147 -4.22 -5.04 12.26
CA ASN A 147 -5.41 -4.57 12.99
C ASN A 147 -6.70 -4.68 12.16
N HIS A 148 -6.73 -5.46 11.07
CA HIS A 148 -7.89 -5.61 10.21
C HIS A 148 -8.36 -7.07 10.17
N GLN A 149 -9.67 -7.25 10.18
CA GLN A 149 -10.31 -8.50 9.83
C GLN A 149 -10.41 -8.60 8.31
N ILE A 150 -9.92 -9.70 7.75
CA ILE A 150 -10.00 -9.99 6.31
C ILE A 150 -11.02 -11.11 6.12
N ILE A 151 -12.02 -10.86 5.27
CA ILE A 151 -12.97 -11.88 4.83
C ILE A 151 -12.82 -12.00 3.31
N ALA A 152 -12.46 -13.19 2.85
CA ALA A 152 -12.28 -13.48 1.44
C ALA A 152 -13.30 -14.52 0.98
N CYS A 153 -13.97 -14.25 -0.13
CA CYS A 153 -14.75 -15.21 -0.89
C CYS A 153 -13.89 -15.74 -2.03
N THR A 154 -13.83 -17.06 -2.19
CA THR A 154 -12.93 -17.71 -3.14
C THR A 154 -13.53 -19.04 -3.59
N HIS A 155 -13.39 -19.35 -4.88
CA HIS A 155 -13.64 -20.68 -5.41
C HIS A 155 -12.40 -21.59 -5.34
N SER A 156 -11.22 -21.02 -5.07
CA SER A 156 -9.96 -21.75 -4.99
C SER A 156 -9.71 -22.31 -3.57
N PRO A 157 -9.57 -23.64 -3.41
CA PRO A 157 -9.27 -24.23 -2.10
C PRO A 157 -7.88 -23.87 -1.58
N THR A 158 -6.97 -23.41 -2.44
CA THR A 158 -5.59 -23.08 -2.05
C THR A 158 -5.45 -21.76 -1.30
N VAL A 159 -6.39 -20.83 -1.47
CA VAL A 159 -6.39 -19.54 -0.77
C VAL A 159 -6.64 -19.74 0.72
N GLY A 160 -7.56 -20.63 1.08
CA GLY A 160 -7.93 -20.94 2.47
C GLY A 160 -7.20 -22.14 3.08
N ALA A 161 -6.26 -22.76 2.36
CA ALA A 161 -5.66 -24.04 2.76
C ALA A 161 -4.95 -23.98 4.13
N ASP A 162 -4.31 -22.86 4.45
CA ASP A 162 -3.59 -22.67 5.72
C ASP A 162 -4.49 -22.15 6.86
N TYR A 163 -5.79 -21.97 6.59
CA TYR A 163 -6.75 -21.34 7.50
C TYR A 163 -8.01 -22.21 7.72
N GLU A 164 -7.82 -23.52 7.93
CA GLU A 164 -8.93 -24.48 8.12
C GLU A 164 -9.91 -24.05 9.22
N ASP A 165 -9.42 -23.50 10.34
CA ASP A 165 -10.26 -23.04 11.47
C ASP A 165 -11.18 -21.85 11.12
N CYS A 166 -10.85 -21.10 10.06
CA CYS A 166 -11.58 -19.92 9.62
C CYS A 166 -12.37 -20.16 8.33
N LEU A 167 -12.31 -21.37 7.77
CA LEU A 167 -12.92 -21.70 6.48
C LEU A 167 -14.39 -22.07 6.68
N GLN A 168 -15.28 -21.31 6.06
CA GLN A 168 -16.72 -21.56 6.10
C GLN A 168 -17.23 -21.92 4.70
N GLU A 169 -17.60 -23.17 4.50
CA GLU A 169 -18.24 -23.60 3.26
C GLU A 169 -19.65 -23.01 3.16
N LEU A 170 -19.92 -22.34 2.03
CA LEU A 170 -21.22 -21.75 1.73
C LEU A 170 -22.16 -22.80 1.12
N ASN A 171 -22.98 -23.41 1.98
CA ASN A 171 -24.06 -24.28 1.56
C ASN A 171 -25.27 -23.46 1.11
N LEU A 172 -25.29 -23.08 -0.18
CA LEU A 172 -26.38 -22.30 -0.76
C LEU A 172 -27.67 -23.13 -0.79
N LYS A 173 -28.68 -22.68 -0.06
CA LYS A 173 -30.06 -23.16 -0.25
C LYS A 173 -30.72 -22.27 -1.30
N PRO A 174 -31.39 -22.82 -2.33
CA PRO A 174 -32.11 -22.01 -3.29
C PRO A 174 -33.15 -21.16 -2.54
N THR A 175 -32.97 -19.84 -2.61
CA THR A 175 -33.90 -18.88 -2.00
C THR A 175 -35.28 -19.11 -2.58
N ASN A 176 -36.29 -19.25 -1.72
CA ASN A 176 -37.67 -19.33 -2.16
C ASN A 176 -38.03 -18.03 -2.89
N LYS A 177 -38.30 -18.11 -4.20
CA LYS A 177 -38.65 -16.94 -5.03
C LYS A 177 -39.87 -16.18 -4.51
N ASN A 178 -40.73 -16.83 -3.72
CA ASN A 178 -41.87 -16.17 -3.05
C ASN A 178 -41.44 -15.18 -1.95
N ASN A 179 -40.18 -15.21 -1.50
CA ASN A 179 -39.62 -14.22 -0.57
C ASN A 179 -38.99 -13.00 -1.28
N TRP A 180 -38.91 -12.98 -2.61
CA TRP A 180 -38.32 -11.84 -3.35
C TRP A 180 -39.25 -10.63 -3.39
N TYR A 181 -40.56 -10.87 -3.30
CA TYR A 181 -41.60 -9.86 -3.36
C TYR A 181 -42.52 -10.05 -2.15
N LYS A 182 -42.05 -9.65 -0.96
CA LYS A 182 -43.00 -9.32 0.09
C LYS A 182 -43.53 -7.93 -0.22
N ASP A 183 -44.82 -7.81 -0.51
CA ASP A 183 -45.48 -6.52 -0.78
C ASP A 183 -45.17 -5.48 0.32
N SER A 184 -44.92 -5.93 1.56
CA SER A 184 -44.53 -5.09 2.69
C SER A 184 -43.18 -4.36 2.52
N ASP A 185 -42.26 -4.90 1.71
CA ASP A 185 -40.94 -4.30 1.49
C ASP A 185 -41.01 -3.28 0.33
N ILE A 186 -41.89 -3.51 -0.63
CA ILE A 186 -42.15 -2.58 -1.74
C ILE A 186 -42.89 -1.35 -1.23
N GLU A 187 -43.92 -1.51 -0.39
CA GLU A 187 -44.64 -0.38 0.23
C GLU A 187 -43.69 0.50 1.05
N LYS A 188 -42.76 -0.09 1.83
CA LYS A 188 -41.76 0.68 2.59
C LYS A 188 -40.75 1.41 1.70
N ILE A 189 -40.39 0.82 0.56
CA ILE A 189 -39.50 1.48 -0.41
C ILE A 189 -40.22 2.65 -1.09
N PHE A 190 -41.50 2.49 -1.45
CA PHE A 190 -42.30 3.58 -2.01
C PHE A 190 -42.59 4.68 -0.99
N GLU A 191 -42.92 4.34 0.26
CA GLU A 191 -43.12 5.28 1.36
C GLU A 191 -41.83 6.10 1.62
N TYR A 192 -40.66 5.46 1.62
CA TYR A 192 -39.37 6.15 1.76
C TYR A 192 -39.02 7.03 0.55
N LEU A 193 -39.41 6.65 -0.66
CA LEU A 193 -39.15 7.43 -1.87
C LEU A 193 -40.13 8.60 -2.02
N GLU A 194 -41.38 8.45 -1.59
CA GLU A 194 -42.38 9.52 -1.57
C GLU A 194 -42.02 10.59 -0.52
N ASP A 195 -41.65 10.18 0.71
CA ASP A 195 -41.23 11.12 1.77
C ASP A 195 -39.97 11.93 1.40
N ASN A 196 -39.04 11.34 0.64
CA ASN A 196 -37.80 12.02 0.23
C ASN A 196 -37.92 12.76 -1.13
N SER A 197 -39.05 12.67 -1.81
CA SER A 197 -39.28 13.38 -3.08
C SER A 197 -39.83 14.79 -2.89
N THR A 198 -40.38 15.10 -1.71
CA THR A 198 -40.99 16.42 -1.41
C THR A 198 -40.06 17.44 -0.75
N GLU A 199 -38.80 17.10 -0.43
CA GLU A 199 -37.88 18.01 0.29
C GLU A 199 -36.77 18.65 -0.57
N ASN A 200 -36.76 18.50 -1.90
CA ASN A 200 -35.70 19.09 -2.74
C ASN A 200 -36.18 19.91 -3.95
N GLU A 201 -37.39 20.46 -3.91
CA GLU A 201 -37.77 21.59 -4.76
C GLU A 201 -37.88 22.85 -3.91
N LEU A 202 -36.74 23.54 -3.69
CA LEU A 202 -36.57 24.99 -3.52
C LEU A 202 -35.21 25.28 -2.86
N GLU A 203 -34.16 25.38 -3.67
CA GLU A 203 -33.07 26.38 -3.53
C GLU A 203 -32.04 26.16 -4.65
N ILE A 204 -32.18 26.93 -5.73
CA ILE A 204 -31.16 27.75 -6.44
C ILE A 204 -31.90 28.57 -7.50
#